data_AF-A0A1H2M109-F1
#
_entry.id   AF-A0A1H2M109-F1
#
_cell.length_a   1.000
_cell.length_b   1.000
_cell.length_c   1.000
_cell.angle_alpha   90.00
_cell.angle_beta   90.00
_cell.angle_gamma   90.00
#
_symmetry.space_group_name_H-M   'P 1'
#
loop_
_entity.id
_entity.type
_entity.pdbx_description
1 polymer ?
#
loop_
_entity_poly.entity_id
_entity_poly.type
_entity_poly.pdbx_seq_one_letter_code
_entity_poly.pdbx_strand_id
1 'polypeptide(L)'
;MPADDLQNSRILTAAIKELAAHATPRKHPQMHIITGQMGAGKSTATSRISEKLDGALIIDYDDLKRFVPGYSAQACKGYPGTVPGSKETARYLVEGLKNYGFDNRLNMVVQESINTRDDEMFKLVKSSRDNGYHVSLTILAVDKATSTMGVLSRYESGLKNINQGSNSAEGARCTPMNYHEDAYTSLTDPQKLNRLLPELHEVVVRGRGAETYYQSSGKVSADEIVEAIERGRASSQTDPSGLFEKLAALVAFNLQFRNPELRCNNV
;
A
#
# COMPACT_ATOMS: atom_id res chain seq x y z
N MET A 1 -28.18 12.44 11.76
CA MET A 1 -27.17 11.59 11.11
C MET A 1 -27.47 10.14 11.46
N PRO A 2 -27.43 9.21 10.49
CA PRO A 2 -27.47 7.77 10.71
C PRO A 2 -26.45 7.30 11.77
N ALA A 3 -26.74 6.18 12.46
CA ALA A 3 -25.87 5.62 13.50
C ALA A 3 -24.46 5.26 12.98
N ASP A 4 -24.39 4.77 11.74
CA ASP A 4 -23.14 4.38 11.07
C ASP A 4 -22.23 5.60 10.80
N ASP A 5 -22.82 6.76 10.47
CA ASP A 5 -22.07 8.00 10.24
C ASP A 5 -21.43 8.52 11.53
N LEU A 6 -22.12 8.40 12.66
CA LEU A 6 -21.58 8.81 13.97
C LEU A 6 -20.44 7.89 14.40
N GLN A 7 -20.55 6.58 14.13
CA GLN A 7 -19.48 5.63 14.41
C GLN A 7 -18.25 5.90 13.54
N ASN A 8 -18.44 6.08 12.23
CA ASN A 8 -17.36 6.40 11.29
C ASN A 8 -16.66 7.71 11.66
N SER A 9 -17.40 8.75 12.06
CA SER A 9 -16.83 10.01 12.54
C SER A 9 -15.95 9.81 13.79
N ARG A 10 -16.39 9.00 14.76
CA ARG A 10 -15.60 8.69 15.97
C ARG A 10 -14.32 7.92 15.64
N ILE A 11 -14.41 6.93 14.76
CA ILE A 11 -13.25 6.13 14.33
C ILE A 11 -12.25 7.02 13.58
N LEU A 12 -12.73 7.88 12.68
CA LEU A 12 -11.89 8.85 11.98
C LEU A 12 -11.18 9.80 12.95
N THR A 13 -11.89 10.30 13.96
CA THR A 13 -11.30 11.15 15.00
C THR A 13 -10.15 10.43 15.74
N ALA A 14 -10.34 9.15 16.07
CA ALA A 14 -9.29 8.34 16.69
C ALA A 14 -8.10 8.11 15.73
N ALA A 15 -8.37 7.78 14.47
CA ALA A 15 -7.33 7.57 13.46
C ALA A 15 -6.51 8.86 13.22
N ILE A 16 -7.16 10.02 13.12
CA ILE A 16 -6.49 11.33 13.01
C ILE A 16 -5.61 11.57 14.24
N LYS A 17 -6.15 11.39 15.44
CA LYS A 17 -5.40 11.62 16.69
C LYS A 17 -4.13 10.77 16.76
N GLU A 18 -4.19 9.53 16.30
CA GLU A 18 -3.04 8.62 16.32
C GLU A 18 -2.07 8.89 15.17
N LEU A 19 -2.55 8.92 13.93
CA LEU A 19 -1.70 8.95 12.74
C LEU A 19 -1.16 10.35 12.41
N ALA A 20 -1.86 11.41 12.81
CA ALA A 20 -1.39 12.78 12.65
C ALA A 20 -0.71 13.36 13.90
N ALA A 21 -0.48 12.55 14.95
CA ALA A 21 0.08 13.01 16.23
C ALA A 21 1.42 13.76 16.09
N HIS A 22 2.24 13.35 15.12
CA HIS A 22 3.55 13.94 14.83
C HIS A 22 3.56 14.70 13.51
N ALA A 23 2.42 14.80 12.82
CA ALA A 23 2.37 15.47 11.53
C ALA A 23 2.44 16.99 11.72
N THR A 24 3.20 17.67 10.86
CA THR A 24 3.43 19.12 10.98
C THR A 24 2.98 19.87 9.72
N PRO A 25 2.26 20.99 9.85
CA PRO A 25 1.90 21.83 8.70
C PRO A 25 3.13 22.36 7.96
N ARG A 26 3.06 22.36 6.63
CA ARG A 26 4.13 22.86 5.75
C ARG A 26 3.63 23.99 4.85
N LYS A 27 4.49 24.99 4.62
CA LYS A 27 4.21 26.07 3.66
C LYS A 27 4.04 25.52 2.24
N HIS A 28 4.91 24.58 1.87
CA HIS A 28 4.90 23.86 0.59
C HIS A 28 4.73 22.37 0.86
N PRO A 29 3.50 21.87 1.05
CA PRO A 29 3.28 20.48 1.41
C PRO A 29 3.55 19.55 0.22
N GLN A 30 4.04 18.35 0.55
CA GLN A 30 4.43 17.32 -0.41
C GLN A 30 3.48 16.12 -0.32
N MET A 31 3.05 15.61 -1.47
CA MET A 31 2.30 14.37 -1.61
C MET A 31 3.21 13.33 -2.26
N HIS A 32 3.52 12.26 -1.54
CA HIS A 32 4.28 11.12 -2.05
C HIS A 32 3.35 9.92 -2.21
N ILE A 33 3.04 9.57 -3.46
CA ILE A 33 2.19 8.43 -3.78
C ILE A 33 3.09 7.26 -4.14
N ILE A 34 2.89 6.12 -3.48
CA ILE A 34 3.67 4.89 -3.72
C ILE A 34 2.76 3.86 -4.35
N THR A 35 3.10 3.46 -5.58
CA THR A 35 2.38 2.45 -6.35
C THR A 35 3.24 1.24 -6.67
N GLY A 36 2.56 0.13 -6.92
CA GLY A 36 3.13 -1.20 -7.05
C GLY A 36 2.05 -2.24 -6.84
N GLN A 37 2.19 -3.41 -7.44
CA GLN A 37 1.33 -4.56 -7.14
C GLN A 37 1.48 -5.01 -5.68
N MET A 38 0.56 -5.86 -5.21
CA MET A 38 0.66 -6.42 -3.86
C MET A 38 1.95 -7.23 -3.71
N GLY A 39 2.56 -7.18 -2.53
CA GLY A 39 3.83 -7.87 -2.28
C GLY A 39 5.08 -7.21 -2.88
N ALA A 40 4.95 -6.15 -3.70
CA ALA A 40 6.09 -5.43 -4.28
C ALA A 40 7.01 -4.76 -3.24
N GLY A 41 6.51 -4.45 -2.03
CA GLY A 41 7.29 -3.84 -0.96
C GLY A 41 6.96 -2.37 -0.68
N LYS A 42 5.74 -1.93 -0.99
CA LYS A 42 5.27 -0.55 -0.77
C LYS A 42 5.48 -0.05 0.66
N SER A 43 5.25 -0.89 1.67
CA SER A 43 5.46 -0.52 3.09
C SER A 43 6.92 -0.17 3.40
N THR A 44 7.90 -0.89 2.82
CA THR A 44 9.33 -0.58 2.98
C THR A 44 9.69 0.73 2.28
N ALA A 45 9.15 0.98 1.08
CA ALA A 45 9.32 2.26 0.40
C ALA A 45 8.68 3.41 1.21
N THR A 46 7.51 3.16 1.80
CA THR A 46 6.78 4.11 2.66
C THR A 46 7.64 4.52 3.84
N SER A 47 8.16 3.56 4.62
CA SER A 47 9.05 3.83 5.77
C SER A 47 10.24 4.71 5.38
N ARG A 48 10.95 4.33 4.32
CA ARG A 48 12.14 5.06 3.85
C ARG A 48 11.82 6.48 3.37
N ILE A 49 10.65 6.69 2.77
CA ILE A 49 10.21 8.00 2.30
C ILE A 49 9.76 8.83 3.50
N SER A 50 8.95 8.28 4.40
CA SER A 50 8.48 8.98 5.60
C SER A 50 9.60 9.37 6.56
N GLU A 51 10.65 8.54 6.70
CA GLU A 51 11.84 8.87 7.50
C GLU A 51 12.57 10.13 6.98
N LYS A 52 12.47 10.41 5.68
CA LYS A 52 13.03 11.62 5.06
C LYS A 52 12.08 12.81 5.12
N LEU A 53 10.78 12.54 5.20
CA LEU A 53 9.71 13.54 5.30
C LEU A 53 9.29 13.66 6.76
N ASP A 54 10.09 14.37 7.54
CA ASP A 54 9.79 14.66 8.94
C ASP A 54 8.35 15.18 9.11
N GLY A 55 7.61 14.57 10.02
CA GLY A 55 6.22 14.91 10.32
C GLY A 55 5.23 14.75 9.16
N ALA A 56 5.36 13.70 8.32
CA ALA A 56 4.36 13.34 7.33
C ALA A 56 3.24 12.46 7.89
N LEU A 57 2.02 12.64 7.37
CA LEU A 57 0.89 11.74 7.60
C LEU A 57 0.97 10.55 6.63
N ILE A 58 1.05 9.34 7.18
CA ILE A 58 1.10 8.10 6.40
C ILE A 58 -0.32 7.53 6.27
N ILE A 59 -0.75 7.23 5.05
CA ILE A 59 -2.07 6.69 4.77
C ILE A 59 -1.92 5.37 3.99
N ASP A 60 -2.27 4.27 4.66
CA ASP A 60 -2.30 2.92 4.10
C ASP A 60 -3.67 2.29 4.37
N TYR A 61 -4.42 2.02 3.30
CA TYR A 61 -5.75 1.41 3.38
C TYR A 61 -5.76 0.09 4.18
N ASP A 62 -4.72 -0.74 4.04
CA ASP A 62 -4.65 -2.03 4.72
C ASP A 62 -4.40 -1.84 6.23
N ASP A 63 -3.58 -0.87 6.64
CA ASP A 63 -3.30 -0.56 8.05
C ASP A 63 -4.54 0.03 8.75
N LEU A 64 -5.30 0.87 8.04
CA LEU A 64 -6.49 1.53 8.60
C LEU A 64 -7.60 0.56 9.04
N LYS A 65 -7.57 -0.69 8.57
CA LYS A 65 -8.51 -1.72 9.03
C LYS A 65 -8.38 -2.01 10.52
N ARG A 66 -7.23 -1.73 11.16
CA ARG A 66 -7.05 -1.91 12.61
C ARG A 66 -7.96 -1.02 13.45
N PHE A 67 -8.42 0.09 12.88
CA PHE A 67 -9.37 1.01 13.53
C PHE A 67 -10.83 0.53 13.39
N VAL A 68 -11.12 -0.41 12.49
CA VAL A 68 -12.47 -0.94 12.29
C VAL A 68 -12.86 -1.81 13.49
N PRO A 69 -13.99 -1.54 14.16
CA PRO A 69 -14.44 -2.29 15.32
C PRO A 69 -14.51 -3.80 15.06
N GLY A 70 -13.87 -4.58 15.93
CA GLY A 70 -13.83 -6.04 15.81
C GLY A 70 -12.84 -6.59 14.78
N TYR A 71 -12.23 -5.75 13.93
CA TYR A 71 -11.30 -6.22 12.89
C TYR A 71 -10.10 -6.94 13.49
N SER A 72 -9.34 -6.27 14.36
CA SER A 72 -8.15 -6.86 14.99
C SER A 72 -8.49 -8.15 15.76
N ALA A 73 -9.65 -8.20 16.42
CA ALA A 73 -10.10 -9.38 17.16
C ALA A 73 -10.38 -10.59 16.25
N GLN A 74 -10.93 -10.38 15.05
CA GLN A 74 -11.13 -11.45 14.07
C GLN A 74 -9.85 -11.76 13.28
N ALA A 75 -9.02 -10.75 13.02
CA ALA A 75 -7.74 -10.91 12.34
C ALA A 75 -6.78 -11.79 13.14
N CYS A 76 -6.69 -11.61 14.47
CA CYS A 76 -5.91 -12.47 15.36
C CYS A 76 -6.40 -13.93 15.40
N LYS A 77 -7.65 -14.19 14.99
CA LYS A 77 -8.22 -15.53 14.85
C LYS A 77 -8.08 -16.09 13.43
N GLY A 78 -7.49 -15.32 12.50
CA GLY A 78 -7.33 -15.68 11.10
C GLY A 78 -8.57 -15.48 10.23
N TYR A 79 -9.57 -14.75 10.72
CA TYR A 79 -10.82 -14.48 10.00
C TYR A 79 -11.07 -12.98 9.73
N PRO A 80 -10.08 -12.19 9.26
CA PRO A 80 -10.26 -10.74 9.09
C PRO A 80 -11.38 -10.37 8.10
N GLY A 81 -11.69 -11.26 7.15
CA GLY A 81 -12.77 -11.06 6.17
C GLY A 81 -14.19 -11.20 6.70
N THR A 82 -14.37 -11.64 7.95
CA THR A 82 -15.70 -11.82 8.57
C THR A 82 -16.29 -10.53 9.13
N VAL A 83 -15.50 -9.46 9.20
CA VAL A 83 -15.92 -8.17 9.79
C VAL A 83 -16.74 -7.38 8.76
N PRO A 84 -18.05 -7.21 8.97
CA PRO A 84 -18.92 -6.50 8.02
C PRO A 84 -18.51 -5.04 7.86
N GLY A 85 -18.64 -4.48 6.66
CA GLY A 85 -18.37 -3.06 6.43
C GLY A 85 -16.89 -2.64 6.54
N SER A 86 -15.97 -3.59 6.74
CA SER A 86 -14.56 -3.26 7.01
C SER A 86 -13.87 -2.55 5.85
N LYS A 87 -14.22 -2.90 4.61
CA LYS A 87 -13.66 -2.26 3.41
C LYS A 87 -14.19 -0.83 3.25
N GLU A 88 -15.49 -0.65 3.45
CA GLU A 88 -16.19 0.62 3.34
C GLU A 88 -15.70 1.60 4.41
N THR A 89 -15.59 1.13 5.65
CA THR A 89 -15.05 1.91 6.77
C THR A 89 -13.60 2.30 6.51
N ALA A 90 -12.74 1.37 6.10
CA ALA A 90 -11.34 1.69 5.80
C ALA A 90 -11.21 2.71 4.66
N ARG A 91 -12.04 2.64 3.61
CA ARG A 91 -12.09 3.68 2.56
C ARG A 91 -12.54 5.03 3.10
N TYR A 92 -13.56 5.05 3.96
CA TYR A 92 -13.99 6.29 4.63
C TYR A 92 -12.85 6.92 5.43
N LEU A 93 -12.05 6.12 6.13
CA LEU A 93 -10.89 6.60 6.87
C LEU A 93 -9.79 7.15 5.95
N VAL A 94 -9.51 6.49 4.82
CA VAL A 94 -8.56 6.98 3.82
C VAL A 94 -8.97 8.37 3.34
N GLU A 95 -10.22 8.56 2.93
CA GLU A 95 -10.70 9.86 2.43
C GLU A 95 -10.72 10.93 3.53
N GLY A 96 -11.14 10.57 4.74
CA GLY A 96 -11.13 11.48 5.88
C GLY A 96 -9.72 11.94 6.26
N LEU A 97 -8.72 11.06 6.23
CA LEU A 97 -7.32 11.40 6.51
C LEU A 97 -6.70 12.24 5.40
N LYS A 98 -7.01 11.97 4.12
CA LYS A 98 -6.59 12.82 3.00
C LYS A 98 -7.13 14.24 3.16
N ASN A 99 -8.44 14.38 3.43
CA ASN A 99 -9.07 15.68 3.65
C ASN A 99 -8.45 16.42 4.83
N TYR A 100 -8.26 15.74 5.96
CA TYR A 100 -7.55 16.32 7.12
C TYR A 100 -6.13 16.78 6.75
N GLY A 101 -5.41 15.98 5.95
CA GLY A 101 -4.09 16.33 5.44
C GLY A 101 -4.10 17.59 4.60
N PHE A 102 -5.04 17.71 3.66
CA PHE A 102 -5.23 18.90 2.83
C PHE A 102 -5.56 20.16 3.66
N ASP A 103 -6.55 20.06 4.55
CA ASP A 103 -7.02 21.16 5.39
C ASP A 103 -5.90 21.71 6.30
N ASN A 104 -5.01 20.83 6.75
CA ASN A 104 -3.91 21.16 7.66
C ASN A 104 -2.56 21.34 6.95
N ARG A 105 -2.53 21.29 5.61
CA ARG A 105 -1.31 21.42 4.78
C ARG A 105 -0.18 20.50 5.24
N LEU A 106 -0.50 19.25 5.54
CA LEU A 106 0.47 18.26 6.00
C LEU A 106 1.19 17.62 4.81
N ASN A 107 2.46 17.26 4.98
CA ASN A 107 3.08 16.29 4.08
C ASN A 107 2.34 14.95 4.19
N MET A 108 2.16 14.26 3.07
CA MET A 108 1.46 12.98 3.03
C MET A 108 2.24 11.93 2.26
N VAL A 109 2.24 10.71 2.77
CA VAL A 109 2.72 9.51 2.07
C VAL A 109 1.56 8.54 1.96
N VAL A 110 1.10 8.28 0.74
CA VAL A 110 -0.10 7.47 0.47
C VAL A 110 0.28 6.25 -0.36
N GLN A 111 -0.09 5.06 0.11
CA GLN A 111 -0.03 3.86 -0.72
C GLN A 111 -1.30 3.74 -1.55
N GLU A 112 -1.15 3.69 -2.87
CA GLU A 112 -2.26 3.45 -3.79
C GLU A 112 -1.77 2.59 -4.95
N SER A 113 -2.57 1.60 -5.36
CA SER A 113 -2.23 0.73 -6.47
C SER A 113 -3.01 1.15 -7.71
N ILE A 114 -2.27 1.45 -8.77
CA ILE A 114 -2.88 1.64 -10.09
C ILE A 114 -3.59 0.34 -10.50
N ASN A 115 -4.78 0.46 -11.09
CA ASN A 115 -5.61 -0.69 -11.40
C ASN A 115 -6.64 -0.35 -12.51
N THR A 116 -7.36 -1.34 -13.03
CA THR A 116 -8.41 -1.15 -14.05
C THR A 116 -9.82 -0.96 -13.49
N ARG A 117 -10.04 -1.24 -12.21
CA ARG A 117 -11.37 -1.30 -11.57
C ARG A 117 -11.95 0.07 -11.24
N ASP A 118 -11.10 1.05 -11.00
CA ASP A 118 -11.51 2.39 -10.58
C ASP A 118 -10.48 3.47 -11.00
N ASP A 119 -10.84 4.72 -10.71
CA ASP A 119 -10.06 5.93 -11.02
C ASP A 119 -9.39 6.52 -9.76
N GLU A 120 -9.29 5.78 -8.66
CA GLU A 120 -8.86 6.34 -7.36
C GLU A 120 -7.42 6.89 -7.40
N MET A 121 -6.51 6.24 -8.13
CA MET A 121 -5.16 6.75 -8.37
C MET A 121 -5.18 8.13 -9.05
N PHE A 122 -5.99 8.28 -10.10
CA PHE A 122 -6.08 9.56 -10.81
C PHE A 122 -6.72 10.64 -9.94
N LYS A 123 -7.80 10.31 -9.22
CA LYS A 123 -8.45 11.25 -8.28
C LYS A 123 -7.48 11.70 -7.19
N LEU A 124 -6.67 10.79 -6.64
CA LEU A 124 -5.66 11.11 -5.63
C LEU A 124 -4.60 12.08 -6.18
N VAL A 125 -4.03 11.77 -7.35
CA VAL A 125 -3.02 12.64 -7.99
C VAL A 125 -3.61 14.02 -8.28
N LYS A 126 -4.79 14.06 -8.91
CA LYS A 126 -5.46 15.30 -9.29
C LYS A 126 -5.86 16.15 -8.08
N SER A 127 -6.54 15.57 -7.09
CA SER A 127 -6.93 16.30 -5.87
C SER A 127 -5.72 16.86 -5.12
N SER A 128 -4.59 16.13 -5.10
CA SER A 128 -3.35 16.63 -4.49
C SER A 128 -2.83 17.86 -5.24
N ARG A 129 -2.83 17.81 -6.57
CA ARG A 129 -2.41 18.93 -7.42
C ARG A 129 -3.31 20.14 -7.25
N ASP A 130 -4.62 19.94 -7.26
CA ASP A 130 -5.64 20.99 -7.11
C ASP A 130 -5.55 21.66 -5.71
N ASN A 131 -5.11 20.93 -4.68
CA ASN A 131 -4.84 21.46 -3.33
C ASN A 131 -3.44 22.12 -3.18
N GLY A 132 -2.70 22.30 -4.28
CA GLY A 132 -1.42 23.01 -4.30
C GLY A 132 -0.25 22.24 -3.72
N TYR A 133 -0.29 20.91 -3.75
CA TYR A 133 0.81 20.06 -3.29
C TYR A 133 1.87 19.86 -4.38
N HIS A 134 3.12 19.67 -3.94
CA HIS A 134 4.13 19.05 -4.79
C HIS A 134 3.90 17.54 -4.82
N VAL A 135 3.41 17.03 -5.96
CA VAL A 135 2.99 15.62 -6.12
C VAL A 135 4.11 14.80 -6.76
N SER A 136 4.55 13.74 -6.07
CA SER A 136 5.51 12.77 -6.58
C SER A 136 4.90 11.37 -6.62
N LEU A 137 5.24 10.60 -7.66
CA LEU A 137 4.83 9.21 -7.82
C LEU A 137 6.06 8.30 -7.77
N THR A 138 6.13 7.43 -6.77
CA THR A 138 7.11 6.34 -6.70
C THR A 138 6.49 5.05 -7.19
N ILE A 139 7.05 4.47 -8.24
CA ILE A 139 6.63 3.21 -8.86
C ILE A 139 7.61 2.11 -8.46
N LEU A 140 7.11 1.03 -7.86
CA LEU A 140 7.92 -0.15 -7.57
C LEU A 140 7.99 -1.09 -8.79
N ALA A 141 9.18 -1.17 -9.38
CA ALA A 141 9.51 -2.03 -10.51
C ALA A 141 9.99 -3.40 -10.03
N VAL A 142 9.05 -4.23 -9.59
CA VAL A 142 9.31 -5.57 -9.06
C VAL A 142 8.63 -6.60 -9.94
N ASP A 143 9.32 -7.70 -10.24
CA ASP A 143 8.77 -8.76 -11.07
C ASP A 143 7.63 -9.53 -10.38
N LYS A 144 6.90 -10.29 -11.20
CA LYS A 144 5.74 -11.07 -10.76
C LYS A 144 6.11 -12.14 -9.73
N ALA A 145 7.16 -12.93 -9.93
CA ALA A 145 7.54 -14.00 -9.01
C ALA A 145 7.95 -13.45 -7.64
N THR A 146 8.78 -12.41 -7.61
CA THR A 146 9.21 -11.74 -6.38
C THR A 146 8.04 -11.15 -5.61
N SER A 147 7.13 -10.46 -6.29
CA SER A 147 5.95 -9.86 -5.65
C SER A 147 4.94 -10.91 -5.17
N THR A 148 4.74 -12.01 -5.92
CA THR A 148 3.92 -13.15 -5.47
C THR A 148 4.51 -13.82 -4.22
N MET A 149 5.83 -14.04 -4.18
CA MET A 149 6.50 -14.51 -2.96
C MET A 149 6.31 -13.53 -1.80
N GLY A 150 6.28 -12.23 -2.07
CA GLY A 150 5.95 -11.20 -1.08
C GLY A 150 4.53 -11.32 -0.53
N VAL A 151 3.53 -11.59 -1.38
CA VAL A 151 2.15 -11.85 -0.97
C VAL A 151 2.07 -13.09 -0.07
N LEU A 152 2.66 -14.19 -0.51
CA LEU A 152 2.71 -15.46 0.24
C LEU A 152 3.44 -15.29 1.58
N SER A 153 4.60 -14.63 1.57
CA SER A 153 5.39 -14.39 2.79
C SER A 153 4.64 -13.53 3.80
N ARG A 154 3.85 -12.55 3.35
CA ARG A 154 3.00 -11.73 4.23
C ARG A 154 1.94 -12.61 4.88
N TYR A 155 1.26 -13.44 4.10
CA TYR A 155 0.24 -14.35 4.59
C TYR A 155 0.81 -15.36 5.60
N GLU A 156 1.90 -16.06 5.25
CA GLU A 156 2.52 -17.07 6.13
C GLU A 156 3.14 -16.44 7.38
N SER A 157 3.68 -15.21 7.31
CA SER A 157 4.09 -14.45 8.49
C SER A 157 2.91 -14.17 9.43
N GLY A 158 1.76 -13.77 8.87
CA GLY A 158 0.54 -13.55 9.64
C GLY A 158 0.02 -14.83 10.30
N LEU A 159 0.03 -15.95 9.57
CA LEU A 159 -0.32 -17.26 10.12
C LEU A 159 0.61 -17.67 11.25
N LYS A 160 1.92 -17.47 11.06
CA LYS A 160 2.92 -17.77 12.10
C LYS A 160 2.62 -17.00 13.38
N ASN A 161 2.30 -15.71 13.28
CA ASN A 161 1.93 -14.90 14.43
C ASN A 161 0.68 -15.47 15.14
N ILE A 162 -0.35 -15.84 14.39
CA ILE A 162 -1.57 -16.45 14.95
C ILE A 162 -1.25 -17.77 15.67
N ASN A 163 -0.49 -18.65 15.00
CA ASN A 163 -0.10 -19.96 15.54
C ASN A 163 0.78 -19.85 16.80
N GLN A 164 1.53 -18.76 16.94
CA GLN A 164 2.34 -18.46 18.13
C GLN A 164 1.55 -17.73 19.23
N GLY A 165 0.27 -17.41 19.01
CA GLY A 165 -0.54 -16.63 19.95
C GLY A 165 -0.16 -15.14 20.00
N SER A 166 0.60 -14.65 19.02
CA SER A 166 0.97 -13.23 18.91
C SER A 166 -0.23 -12.41 18.44
N ASN A 167 -0.56 -11.35 19.18
CA ASN A 167 -1.61 -10.41 18.81
C ASN A 167 -1.15 -9.48 17.68
N SER A 168 -1.23 -9.95 16.44
CA SER A 168 -1.06 -9.10 15.25
C SER A 168 -2.41 -8.53 14.80
N ALA A 169 -2.59 -7.21 14.93
CA ALA A 169 -3.81 -6.51 14.51
C ALA A 169 -4.18 -6.73 13.03
N GLU A 170 -3.19 -7.10 12.20
CA GLU A 170 -3.38 -7.32 10.77
C GLU A 170 -3.82 -8.75 10.41
N GLY A 171 -3.50 -9.73 11.28
CA GLY A 171 -3.73 -11.15 11.03
C GLY A 171 -3.02 -11.72 9.79
N ALA A 172 -3.46 -12.90 9.36
CA ALA A 172 -3.05 -13.50 8.09
C ALA A 172 -3.92 -12.97 6.95
N ARG A 173 -3.32 -12.25 5.99
CA ARG A 173 -4.05 -11.62 4.88
C ARG A 173 -3.93 -12.41 3.59
N CYS A 174 -5.00 -13.10 3.22
CA CYS A 174 -5.21 -13.62 1.88
C CYS A 174 -5.42 -12.48 0.89
N THR A 175 -4.49 -12.32 -0.06
CA THR A 175 -4.64 -11.35 -1.15
C THR A 175 -5.11 -12.10 -2.38
N PRO A 176 -6.31 -11.82 -2.92
CA PRO A 176 -6.74 -12.48 -4.14
C PRO A 176 -5.83 -12.07 -5.30
N MET A 177 -5.29 -13.05 -6.03
CA MET A 177 -4.25 -12.81 -7.03
C MET A 177 -4.72 -11.94 -8.20
N ASN A 178 -6.02 -11.90 -8.51
CA ASN A 178 -6.55 -11.01 -9.54
C ASN A 178 -6.26 -9.51 -9.27
N TYR A 179 -6.24 -9.08 -8.00
CA TYR A 179 -5.84 -7.70 -7.68
C TYR A 179 -4.36 -7.48 -7.99
N HIS A 180 -3.52 -8.48 -7.71
CA HIS A 180 -2.08 -8.44 -7.99
C HIS A 180 -1.82 -8.33 -9.49
N GLU A 181 -2.44 -9.21 -10.29
CA GLU A 181 -2.30 -9.22 -11.74
C GLU A 181 -2.74 -7.89 -12.36
N ASP A 182 -3.90 -7.40 -11.96
CA ASP A 182 -4.46 -6.14 -12.46
C ASP A 182 -3.55 -4.94 -12.15
N ALA A 183 -3.00 -4.87 -10.93
CA ALA A 183 -2.03 -3.83 -10.60
C ALA A 183 -0.71 -4.00 -11.35
N TYR A 184 -0.24 -5.24 -11.53
CA TYR A 184 1.00 -5.53 -12.25
C TYR A 184 0.91 -5.09 -13.71
N THR A 185 -0.17 -5.42 -14.41
CA THR A 185 -0.36 -5.03 -15.82
C THR A 185 -0.63 -3.54 -15.97
N SER A 186 -1.43 -2.95 -15.07
CA SER A 186 -1.79 -1.53 -15.11
C SER A 186 -0.61 -0.59 -14.93
N LEU A 187 0.47 -1.01 -14.25
CA LEU A 187 1.68 -0.21 -14.06
C LEU A 187 2.40 0.13 -15.37
N THR A 188 2.22 -0.70 -16.40
CA THR A 188 2.87 -0.54 -17.70
C THR A 188 1.89 -0.14 -18.79
N ASP A 189 0.69 0.34 -18.42
CA ASP A 189 -0.28 0.90 -19.35
C ASP A 189 0.07 2.38 -19.65
N PRO A 190 0.53 2.70 -20.87
CA PRO A 190 0.92 4.07 -21.22
C PRO A 190 -0.24 5.06 -21.15
N GLN A 191 -1.49 4.63 -21.38
CA GLN A 191 -2.65 5.52 -21.32
C GLN A 191 -2.90 5.97 -19.89
N LYS A 192 -2.83 5.05 -18.93
CA LYS A 192 -2.95 5.38 -17.50
C LYS A 192 -1.82 6.30 -17.05
N LEU A 193 -0.57 6.00 -17.44
CA LEU A 193 0.57 6.86 -17.10
C LEU A 193 0.41 8.27 -17.70
N ASN A 194 0.10 8.38 -19.00
CA ASN A 194 -0.11 9.65 -19.68
C ASN A 194 -1.23 10.50 -19.05
N ARG A 195 -2.24 9.86 -18.45
CA ARG A 195 -3.30 10.56 -17.70
C ARG A 195 -2.79 11.15 -16.38
N LEU A 196 -1.83 10.52 -15.71
CA LEU A 196 -1.25 10.99 -14.44
C LEU A 196 -0.16 12.06 -14.66
N LEU A 197 0.68 11.89 -15.68
CA LEU A 197 1.89 12.69 -15.90
C LEU A 197 1.71 14.22 -15.85
N PRO A 198 0.65 14.82 -16.43
CA PRO A 198 0.47 16.28 -16.40
C PRO A 198 0.29 16.86 -14.99
N GLU A 199 -0.16 16.04 -14.04
CA GLU A 199 -0.47 16.45 -12.67
C GLU A 199 0.71 16.17 -11.70
N LEU A 200 1.74 15.46 -12.15
CA LEU A 200 2.91 15.07 -11.37
C LEU A 200 4.05 16.08 -11.52
N HIS A 201 4.79 16.30 -10.43
CA HIS A 201 6.02 17.08 -10.45
C HIS A 201 7.26 16.20 -10.52
N GLU A 202 7.14 14.96 -10.03
CA GLU A 202 8.25 14.02 -10.00
C GLU A 202 7.72 12.59 -10.17
N VAL A 203 8.45 11.79 -10.96
CA VAL A 203 8.26 10.34 -11.05
C VAL A 203 9.57 9.65 -10.75
N VAL A 204 9.50 8.62 -9.90
CA VAL A 204 10.64 7.78 -9.54
C VAL A 204 10.26 6.31 -9.75
N VAL A 205 11.07 5.57 -10.52
CA VAL A 205 10.93 4.12 -10.67
C VAL A 205 12.02 3.44 -9.87
N ARG A 206 11.63 2.60 -8.90
CA ARG A 206 12.57 1.98 -7.95
C ARG A 206 12.38 0.48 -7.82
N GLY A 207 13.48 -0.20 -7.50
CA GLY A 207 13.50 -1.60 -7.12
C GLY A 207 13.14 -1.82 -5.66
N ARG A 208 13.01 -3.09 -5.28
CA ARG A 208 12.73 -3.50 -3.90
C ARG A 208 13.88 -3.13 -2.95
N GLY A 209 15.12 -3.17 -3.43
CA GLY A 209 16.34 -2.82 -2.68
C GLY A 209 16.62 -1.31 -2.62
N ALA A 210 15.70 -0.46 -3.13
CA ALA A 210 15.85 0.99 -3.29
C ALA A 210 16.77 1.43 -4.44
N GLU A 211 17.14 0.52 -5.35
CA GLU A 211 17.73 0.86 -6.64
C GLU A 211 16.81 1.82 -7.39
N THR A 212 17.37 2.78 -8.11
CA THR A 212 16.60 3.73 -8.92
C THR A 212 16.88 3.45 -10.39
N TYR A 213 15.82 3.12 -11.16
CA TYR A 213 15.90 2.85 -12.60
C TYR A 213 15.52 4.06 -13.45
N TYR A 214 14.80 5.00 -12.86
CA TYR A 214 14.41 6.26 -13.47
C TYR A 214 14.03 7.26 -12.38
N GLN A 215 14.38 8.53 -12.60
CA GLN A 215 13.92 9.65 -11.80
C GLN A 215 13.87 10.88 -12.70
N SER A 216 12.75 11.59 -12.69
CA SER A 216 12.62 12.85 -13.43
C SER A 216 11.65 13.79 -12.73
N SER A 217 12.04 15.06 -12.67
CA SER A 217 11.18 16.18 -12.23
C SER A 217 10.84 17.14 -13.38
N GLY A 218 11.08 16.72 -14.63
CA GLY A 218 10.96 17.54 -15.84
C GLY A 218 9.93 16.98 -16.81
N LYS A 219 10.21 17.08 -18.12
CA LYS A 219 9.38 16.42 -19.13
C LYS A 219 9.56 14.91 -18.98
N VAL A 220 8.46 14.20 -18.77
CA VAL A 220 8.42 12.75 -18.58
C VAL A 220 7.61 12.13 -19.71
N SER A 221 8.08 11.03 -20.30
CA SER A 221 7.29 10.22 -21.20
C SER A 221 6.84 8.92 -20.52
N ALA A 222 5.64 8.43 -20.89
CA ALA A 222 5.17 7.14 -20.40
C ALA A 222 6.09 6.00 -20.86
N ASP A 223 6.64 6.07 -22.08
CA ASP A 223 7.50 5.03 -22.64
C ASP A 223 8.79 4.88 -21.82
N GLU A 224 9.46 5.97 -21.44
CA GLU A 224 10.66 5.91 -20.58
C GLU A 224 10.37 5.30 -19.20
N ILE A 225 9.19 5.60 -18.63
CA ILE A 225 8.76 4.99 -17.36
C ILE A 225 8.54 3.50 -17.55
N VAL A 226 7.82 3.09 -18.60
CA VAL A 226 7.54 1.68 -18.90
C VAL A 226 8.85 0.91 -19.10
N GLU A 227 9.77 1.44 -19.89
CA GLU A 227 11.11 0.85 -20.08
C GLU A 227 11.86 0.73 -18.75
N ALA A 228 11.80 1.74 -17.88
CA ALA A 228 12.42 1.68 -16.57
C ALA A 228 11.78 0.63 -15.64
N ILE A 229 10.46 0.48 -15.70
CA ILE A 229 9.73 -0.56 -14.96
C ILE A 229 10.18 -1.94 -15.44
N GLU A 230 10.26 -2.16 -16.75
CA GLU A 230 10.69 -3.44 -17.31
C GLU A 230 12.17 -3.74 -17.00
N ARG A 231 13.06 -2.74 -17.04
CA ARG A 231 14.44 -2.89 -16.55
C ARG A 231 14.49 -3.31 -15.08
N GLY A 232 13.69 -2.68 -14.23
CA GLY A 232 13.61 -3.03 -12.81
C GLY A 232 13.06 -4.43 -12.56
N ARG A 233 12.01 -4.82 -13.28
CA ARG A 233 11.46 -6.19 -13.27
C ARG A 233 12.50 -7.22 -13.68
N ALA A 234 13.23 -6.99 -14.77
CA ALA A 234 14.28 -7.91 -15.22
C ALA A 234 15.40 -8.07 -14.18
N SER A 235 15.83 -6.97 -13.55
CA SER A 235 16.87 -7.03 -12.52
C SER A 235 16.42 -7.63 -11.19
N SER A 236 15.11 -7.63 -10.88
CA SER A 236 14.57 -8.28 -9.68
C SER A 236 14.65 -9.81 -9.73
N GLN A 237 14.83 -10.39 -10.92
CA GLN A 237 14.88 -11.83 -11.13
C GLN A 237 16.21 -12.48 -10.70
N THR A 238 17.25 -11.69 -10.41
CA THR A 238 18.61 -12.20 -10.24
C THR A 238 18.97 -12.66 -8.82
N ASP A 239 18.13 -12.44 -7.80
CA ASP A 239 18.34 -13.02 -6.46
C ASP A 239 17.04 -13.29 -5.66
N PRO A 240 16.22 -14.27 -6.08
CA PRO A 240 15.04 -14.69 -5.32
C PRO A 240 15.38 -15.55 -4.08
N SER A 241 16.66 -15.90 -3.87
CA SER A 241 17.07 -16.95 -2.92
C SER A 241 16.62 -16.65 -1.49
N GLY A 242 16.92 -15.47 -0.97
CA GLY A 242 16.55 -15.09 0.40
C GLY A 242 15.04 -14.96 0.63
N LEU A 243 14.28 -14.52 -0.39
CA LEU A 243 12.81 -14.47 -0.34
C LEU A 243 12.20 -15.87 -0.33
N PHE A 244 12.73 -16.76 -1.17
CA PHE A 244 12.33 -18.15 -1.23
C PHE A 244 12.64 -18.87 0.08
N GLU A 245 13.86 -18.76 0.60
CA GLU A 245 14.27 -19.36 1.88
C GLU A 245 13.40 -18.88 3.04
N LYS A 246 13.12 -17.57 3.10
CA LYS A 246 12.20 -17.00 4.08
C LYS A 246 10.80 -17.61 3.98
N LEU A 247 10.24 -17.67 2.77
CA LEU A 247 8.92 -18.25 2.55
C LEU A 247 8.89 -19.73 2.92
N ALA A 248 9.88 -20.51 2.46
CA ALA A 248 10.01 -21.92 2.76
C ALA A 248 10.08 -22.17 4.28
N ALA A 249 10.87 -21.37 5.01
CA ALA A 249 10.95 -21.46 6.47
C ALA A 249 9.61 -21.13 7.16
N LEU A 250 8.88 -20.12 6.68
CA LEU A 250 7.55 -19.78 7.21
C LEU A 250 6.54 -20.90 6.96
N VAL A 251 6.50 -21.45 5.75
CA VAL A 251 5.62 -22.57 5.40
C VAL A 251 5.96 -23.80 6.24
N ALA A 252 7.23 -24.17 6.33
CA ALA A 252 7.69 -25.31 7.13
C ALA A 252 7.31 -25.17 8.60
N PHE A 253 7.42 -23.96 9.17
CA PHE A 253 6.94 -23.67 10.52
C PHE A 253 5.43 -23.88 10.64
N ASN A 254 4.64 -23.29 9.74
CA ASN A 254 3.18 -23.35 9.81
C ASN A 254 2.59 -24.74 9.52
N LEU A 255 3.31 -25.61 8.79
CA LEU A 255 2.89 -27.00 8.54
C LEU A 255 2.82 -27.86 9.82
N GLN A 256 3.48 -27.43 10.91
CA GLN A 256 3.45 -28.11 12.20
C GLN A 256 2.10 -27.91 12.93
N PHE A 257 1.28 -26.95 12.49
CA PHE A 257 0.00 -26.60 13.09
C PHE A 257 -1.17 -27.14 12.25
N ARG A 258 -2.13 -27.80 12.89
CA ARG A 258 -3.30 -28.39 12.22
C ARG A 258 -4.50 -27.42 12.22
N ASN A 259 -4.40 -26.33 11.44
CA ASN A 259 -5.48 -25.35 11.26
C ASN A 259 -5.84 -25.19 9.76
N PRO A 260 -6.38 -26.22 9.09
CA PRO A 260 -6.70 -26.17 7.66
C PRO A 260 -7.71 -25.08 7.30
N GLU A 261 -8.59 -24.69 8.22
CA GLU A 261 -9.57 -23.62 8.06
C GLU A 261 -8.94 -22.23 7.95
N LEU A 262 -7.68 -22.07 8.40
CA LEU A 262 -6.94 -20.82 8.25
C LEU A 262 -6.18 -20.75 6.92
N ARG A 263 -6.08 -21.88 6.19
CA ARG A 263 -5.36 -21.97 4.91
C ARG A 263 -6.10 -21.22 3.81
N CYS A 264 -5.35 -20.44 3.05
CA CYS A 264 -5.88 -19.67 1.95
C CYS A 264 -6.11 -20.59 0.74
N ASN A 265 -7.37 -20.84 0.37
CA ASN A 265 -7.70 -21.71 -0.76
C ASN A 265 -7.66 -21.00 -2.13
N ASN A 266 -7.35 -19.70 -2.17
CA ASN A 266 -7.50 -18.82 -3.34
C ASN A 266 -6.20 -18.08 -3.75
N VAL A 267 -5.03 -18.65 -3.44
CA VAL A 267 -3.74 -18.10 -3.91
C VAL A 267 -3.28 -18.84 -5.15
#